data_AF-A0AAJ6QYP9-F1
#
_entry.id   AF-A0AAJ6QYP9-F1
#
_cell.length_a   1.000
_cell.length_b   1.000
_cell.length_c   1.000
_cell.angle_alpha   90.00
_cell.angle_beta   90.00
_cell.angle_gamma   90.00
#
_symmetry.space_group_name_H-M   'P 1'
#
loop_
_entity.id
_entity.type
_entity.pdbx_description
1 polymer ?
#
loop_
_entity_poly.entity_id
_entity_poly.type
_entity_poly.pdbx_seq_one_letter_code
_entity_poly.pdbx_strand_id
1 'polypeptide(L)'
;MLLRSALLGSLLLHLTLGAAVCDEEKFDQVAGTLLLYSTTSNTQPVDKAGLEASCMSDNKTFEWIEDYTRTCIKGVAGGVMRLLLDSSGEELHGRCYGEKQTEYLKHTPCWNTASAELSACNKEMTALMEAAVKLEKRQHLLAHSCCSIQTYSKCMETRARAKCPEEAAEFLKDMVYRIGENLLDGPCGKFTPESKECTELPKPMIPKKLKYRSFVPAMINVLNHYG
;
A
#
# COMPACT_ATOMS: atom_id res chain seq x y z
N MET A 1 60.93 31.15 36.40
CA MET A 1 60.52 29.74 36.51
C MET A 1 59.21 29.58 35.74
N LEU A 2 59.28 28.87 34.61
CA LEU A 2 58.22 28.75 33.60
C LEU A 2 57.09 27.83 34.09
N LEU A 3 55.85 28.32 34.04
CA LEU A 3 54.64 27.51 34.26
C LEU A 3 54.25 26.78 32.96
N ARG A 4 53.83 25.54 33.16
CA ARG A 4 53.36 24.54 32.20
C ARG A 4 52.07 24.99 31.49
N SER A 5 51.89 24.61 30.24
CA SER A 5 50.56 24.53 29.61
C SER A 5 50.52 23.32 28.69
N ALA A 6 49.77 22.31 29.11
CA ALA A 6 49.53 21.08 28.37
C ALA A 6 48.43 21.32 27.33
N LEU A 7 48.70 20.92 26.09
CA LEU A 7 47.73 20.89 24.99
C LEU A 7 46.78 19.70 25.20
N LEU A 8 45.52 20.00 25.55
CA LEU A 8 44.41 19.03 25.52
C LEU A 8 43.84 18.98 24.10
N GLY A 9 44.22 17.95 23.36
CA GLY A 9 43.58 17.60 22.09
C GLY A 9 42.15 17.10 22.32
N SER A 10 41.16 17.83 21.81
CA SER A 10 39.77 17.37 21.77
C SER A 10 39.54 16.56 20.50
N LEU A 11 39.53 15.24 20.64
CA LEU A 11 39.10 14.31 19.61
C LEU A 11 37.57 14.33 19.56
N LEU A 12 36.99 15.10 18.65
CA LEU A 12 35.56 15.05 18.35
C LEU A 12 35.27 13.76 17.59
N LEU A 13 34.78 12.74 18.30
CA LEU A 13 34.14 11.57 17.70
C LEU A 13 32.81 12.02 17.08
N HIS A 14 32.82 12.32 15.77
CA HIS A 14 31.57 12.47 15.02
C HIS A 14 30.97 11.07 14.83
N LEU A 15 30.04 10.71 15.70
CA LEU A 15 29.07 9.65 15.43
C LEU A 15 28.27 10.09 14.20
N THR A 16 28.68 9.65 13.02
CA THR A 16 27.83 9.67 11.84
C THR A 16 26.69 8.71 12.13
N LEU A 17 25.56 9.21 12.64
CA LEU A 17 24.28 8.53 12.47
C LEU A 17 24.17 8.29 10.96
N GLY A 18 24.30 7.03 10.54
CA GLY A 18 24.16 6.67 9.13
C GLY A 18 22.82 7.20 8.65
N ALA A 19 22.83 8.09 7.65
CA ALA A 19 21.61 8.55 7.03
C ALA A 19 20.82 7.31 6.59
N ALA A 20 19.54 7.23 6.95
CA ALA A 20 18.69 6.15 6.49
C ALA A 20 18.71 6.12 4.95
N VAL A 21 19.05 4.96 4.38
CA VAL A 21 19.12 4.79 2.94
C VAL A 21 17.69 4.59 2.42
N CYS A 22 17.17 5.61 1.76
CA CYS A 22 15.85 5.60 1.13
C CYS A 22 15.92 4.89 -0.24
N ASP A 23 15.85 3.56 -0.20
CA ASP A 23 15.86 2.70 -1.40
C ASP A 23 14.43 2.44 -1.89
N GLU A 24 14.06 3.03 -3.03
CA GLU A 24 12.72 2.88 -3.65
C GLU A 24 12.47 1.46 -4.14
N GLU A 25 13.49 0.78 -4.69
CA GLU A 25 13.35 -0.57 -5.23
C GLU A 25 13.10 -1.57 -4.10
N LYS A 26 13.86 -1.44 -3.01
CA LYS A 26 13.61 -2.23 -1.80
C LYS A 26 12.23 -1.95 -1.23
N PHE A 27 11.81 -0.69 -1.17
CA PHE A 27 10.48 -0.33 -0.69
C PHE A 27 9.37 -0.96 -1.55
N ASP A 28 9.48 -0.91 -2.87
CA ASP A 28 8.53 -1.55 -3.79
C ASP A 28 8.44 -3.06 -3.59
N GLN A 29 9.60 -3.72 -3.44
CA GLN A 29 9.65 -5.16 -3.17
C GLN A 29 8.91 -5.50 -1.87
N VAL A 30 9.16 -4.74 -0.80
CA VAL A 30 8.57 -4.98 0.53
C VAL A 30 7.07 -4.63 0.55
N ALA A 31 6.68 -3.49 -0.01
CA ALA A 31 5.26 -3.11 -0.12
C ALA A 31 4.47 -4.16 -0.93
N GLY A 32 5.08 -4.72 -1.96
CA GLY A 32 4.47 -5.80 -2.76
C GLY A 32 4.18 -7.09 -1.99
N THR A 33 4.86 -7.37 -0.87
CA THR A 33 4.58 -8.58 -0.08
C THR A 33 3.38 -8.42 0.84
N LEU A 34 2.99 -7.20 1.19
CA LEU A 34 1.81 -6.93 2.02
C LEU A 34 0.49 -6.85 1.21
N LEU A 35 0.58 -6.72 -0.11
CA LEU A 35 -0.61 -6.76 -0.96
C LEU A 35 -1.26 -8.15 -0.89
N LEU A 36 -2.56 -8.16 -0.64
CA LEU A 36 -3.37 -9.37 -0.77
C LEU A 36 -3.34 -9.79 -2.25
N TYR A 37 -2.65 -10.90 -2.55
CA TYR A 37 -2.35 -11.36 -3.91
C TYR A 37 -1.50 -10.37 -4.71
N SER A 38 -0.18 -10.38 -4.47
CA SER A 38 0.80 -9.55 -5.19
C SER A 38 0.66 -9.66 -6.72
N THR A 39 1.33 -8.79 -7.48
CA THR A 39 1.25 -8.79 -8.96
C THR A 39 1.68 -10.10 -9.62
N THR A 40 2.45 -10.95 -8.94
CA THR A 40 2.89 -12.27 -9.46
C THR A 40 2.03 -13.44 -8.99
N SER A 41 0.95 -13.19 -8.25
CA SER A 41 0.18 -14.18 -7.49
C SER A 41 0.98 -14.83 -6.36
N ASN A 42 0.32 -14.95 -5.21
CA ASN A 42 0.79 -15.68 -4.05
C ASN A 42 -0.40 -16.46 -3.46
N THR A 43 -0.16 -17.26 -2.44
CA THR A 43 -1.21 -17.92 -1.67
C THR A 43 -1.28 -17.32 -0.28
N GLN A 44 -2.48 -17.26 0.26
CA GLN A 44 -2.76 -16.84 1.63
C GLN A 44 -2.89 -18.08 2.54
N PRO A 45 -2.56 -17.94 3.84
CA PRO A 45 -2.75 -19.03 4.81
C PRO A 45 -4.19 -19.52 4.87
N VAL A 46 -4.37 -20.84 4.92
CA VAL A 46 -5.69 -21.51 5.01
C VAL A 46 -5.94 -22.18 6.35
N ASP A 47 -4.97 -22.11 7.25
CA ASP A 47 -5.07 -22.61 8.61
C ASP A 47 -4.42 -21.65 9.61
N LYS A 48 -4.66 -21.91 10.89
CA LYS A 48 -4.19 -21.06 11.99
C LYS A 48 -2.67 -20.99 12.08
N ALA A 49 -1.98 -22.11 11.92
CA ALA A 49 -0.52 -22.18 12.06
C ALA A 49 0.18 -21.39 10.94
N GLY A 50 -0.30 -21.52 9.69
CA GLY A 50 0.16 -20.74 8.56
C GLY A 50 -0.14 -19.25 8.73
N LEU A 51 -1.30 -18.91 9.30
CA LEU A 51 -1.66 -17.53 9.56
C LEU A 51 -0.80 -16.88 10.64
N GLU A 52 -0.53 -17.59 11.73
CA GLU A 52 0.39 -17.13 12.78
C GLU A 52 1.79 -16.86 12.22
N ALA A 53 2.32 -17.75 11.37
CA ALA A 53 3.60 -17.56 10.70
C ALA A 53 3.59 -16.34 9.76
N SER A 54 2.52 -16.18 8.97
CA SER A 54 2.35 -15.01 8.09
C SER A 54 2.30 -13.71 8.90
N CYS A 55 1.52 -13.68 9.97
CA CYS A 55 1.38 -12.53 10.85
C CYS A 55 2.69 -12.09 11.50
N MET A 56 3.55 -13.03 11.91
CA MET A 56 4.89 -12.69 12.40
C MET A 56 5.76 -11.99 11.34
N SER A 57 5.66 -12.42 10.08
CA SER A 57 6.38 -11.81 8.96
C SER A 57 5.79 -10.46 8.59
N ASP A 58 4.47 -10.39 8.49
CA ASP A 58 3.73 -9.20 8.08
C ASP A 58 3.92 -8.06 9.09
N ASN A 59 3.86 -8.32 10.41
CA ASN A 59 4.09 -7.29 11.43
C ASN A 59 5.49 -6.67 11.32
N LYS A 60 6.54 -7.49 11.15
CA LYS A 60 7.92 -6.98 10.97
C LYS A 60 8.06 -6.17 9.68
N THR A 61 7.39 -6.63 8.62
CA THR A 61 7.36 -5.96 7.32
C THR A 61 6.65 -4.61 7.45
N PHE A 62 5.54 -4.58 8.20
CA PHE A 62 4.73 -3.41 8.45
C PHE A 62 5.51 -2.33 9.23
N GLU A 63 6.15 -2.72 10.34
CA GLU A 63 7.03 -1.83 11.13
C GLU A 63 8.13 -1.19 10.27
N TRP A 64 8.72 -1.97 9.35
CA TRP A 64 9.73 -1.45 8.43
C TRP A 64 9.15 -0.40 7.47
N ILE A 65 7.95 -0.63 6.93
CA ILE A 65 7.28 0.32 6.04
C ILE A 65 6.88 1.59 6.79
N GLU A 66 6.44 1.49 8.04
CA GLU A 66 6.15 2.66 8.88
C GLU A 66 7.41 3.52 9.11
N ASP A 67 8.54 2.89 9.46
CA ASP A 67 9.81 3.59 9.62
C ASP A 67 10.29 4.22 8.30
N TYR A 68 10.22 3.47 7.19
CA TYR A 68 10.53 4.01 5.87
C TYR A 68 9.63 5.20 5.53
N THR A 69 8.32 5.10 5.77
CA THR A 69 7.37 6.18 5.48
C THR A 69 7.67 7.42 6.30
N ARG A 70 7.92 7.27 7.61
CA ARG A 70 8.29 8.37 8.50
C ARG A 70 9.60 9.04 8.06
N THR A 71 10.58 8.24 7.64
CA THR A 71 11.94 8.72 7.38
C THR A 71 12.11 9.25 5.96
N CYS A 72 11.58 8.56 4.96
CA CYS A 72 11.85 8.79 3.53
C CYS A 72 10.71 9.46 2.76
N ILE A 73 9.46 9.36 3.22
CA ILE A 73 8.30 9.91 2.49
C ILE A 73 7.80 11.18 3.19
N LYS A 74 7.85 12.32 2.50
CA LYS A 74 7.54 13.64 3.06
C LYS A 74 6.31 14.27 2.39
N GLY A 75 5.89 15.41 2.92
CA GLY A 75 4.80 16.21 2.36
C GLY A 75 3.46 15.47 2.31
N VAL A 76 2.68 15.75 1.25
CA VAL A 76 1.34 15.17 1.03
C VAL A 76 1.41 13.65 0.93
N ALA A 77 2.39 13.11 0.20
CA ALA A 77 2.57 11.66 0.06
C ALA A 77 2.79 10.99 1.43
N GLY A 78 3.61 11.59 2.29
CA GLY A 78 3.84 11.05 3.64
C GLY A 78 2.58 11.08 4.50
N GLY A 79 1.74 12.12 4.38
CA GLY A 79 0.45 12.19 5.07
C GLY A 79 -0.52 11.10 4.64
N VAL A 80 -0.71 10.94 3.33
CA VAL A 80 -1.60 9.91 2.76
C VAL A 80 -1.10 8.51 3.06
N MET A 81 0.22 8.26 2.98
CA MET A 81 0.79 6.96 3.34
C MET A 81 0.55 6.61 4.80
N ARG A 82 0.63 7.57 5.74
CA ARG A 82 0.31 7.31 7.15
C ARG A 82 -1.15 6.93 7.34
N LEU A 83 -2.09 7.62 6.69
CA LEU A 83 -3.52 7.24 6.76
C LEU A 83 -3.78 5.82 6.24
N LEU A 84 -3.10 5.43 5.14
CA LEU A 84 -3.19 4.07 4.62
C LEU A 84 -2.57 3.05 5.57
N LEU A 85 -1.44 3.39 6.20
CA LEU A 85 -0.81 2.51 7.18
C LEU A 85 -1.67 2.36 8.43
N ASP A 86 -2.24 3.43 8.98
CA ASP A 86 -3.13 3.34 10.15
C ASP A 86 -4.26 2.33 9.88
N SER A 87 -4.97 2.48 8.76
CA SER A 87 -6.06 1.57 8.36
C SER A 87 -5.57 0.14 8.03
N SER A 88 -4.41 0.01 7.38
CA SER A 88 -3.82 -1.30 7.06
C SER A 88 -3.35 -2.05 8.30
N GLY A 89 -2.85 -1.32 9.31
CA GLY A 89 -2.40 -1.87 10.58
C GLY A 89 -3.58 -2.42 11.38
N GLU A 90 -4.72 -1.74 11.37
CA GLU A 90 -5.96 -2.25 11.97
C GLU A 90 -6.47 -3.53 11.28
N GLU A 91 -6.44 -3.58 9.94
CA GLU A 91 -6.83 -4.78 9.20
C GLU A 91 -5.85 -5.93 9.43
N LEU A 92 -4.55 -5.65 9.46
CA LEU A 92 -3.52 -6.64 9.81
C LEU A 92 -3.75 -7.18 11.22
N HIS A 93 -3.98 -6.32 12.20
CA HIS A 93 -4.26 -6.71 13.57
C HIS A 93 -5.50 -7.60 13.65
N GLY A 94 -6.61 -7.20 13.01
CA GLY A 94 -7.85 -7.97 12.99
C GLY A 94 -7.69 -9.34 12.34
N ARG A 95 -6.95 -9.45 11.23
CA ARG A 95 -6.63 -10.73 10.61
C ARG A 95 -5.77 -11.62 11.54
N CYS A 96 -4.82 -11.02 12.26
CA CYS A 96 -3.85 -11.77 13.04
C CYS A 96 -4.35 -12.20 14.41
N TYR A 97 -5.31 -11.47 14.99
CA TYR A 97 -5.74 -11.64 16.37
C TYR A 97 -7.27 -11.51 16.51
N GLY A 98 -7.83 -12.20 17.50
CA GLY A 98 -9.25 -12.07 17.86
C GLY A 98 -10.22 -12.75 16.88
N GLU A 99 -11.48 -12.31 16.90
CA GLU A 99 -12.59 -12.96 16.20
C GLU A 99 -12.47 -12.88 14.66
N LYS A 100 -11.94 -11.77 14.14
CA LYS A 100 -11.73 -11.55 12.70
C LYS A 100 -10.73 -12.54 12.08
N GLN A 101 -9.86 -13.17 12.88
CA GLN A 101 -8.96 -14.23 12.42
C GLN A 101 -9.73 -15.43 11.84
N THR A 102 -10.78 -15.86 12.54
CA THR A 102 -11.58 -17.03 12.13
C THR A 102 -12.34 -16.74 10.84
N GLU A 103 -12.93 -15.54 10.75
CA GLU A 103 -13.64 -15.11 9.55
C GLU A 103 -12.69 -14.95 8.35
N TYR A 104 -11.49 -14.41 8.55
CA TYR A 104 -10.48 -14.35 7.48
C TYR A 104 -10.14 -15.75 6.95
N LEU A 105 -9.85 -16.71 7.83
CA LEU A 105 -9.51 -18.09 7.46
C LEU A 105 -10.66 -18.85 6.78
N LYS A 106 -11.91 -18.48 7.05
CA LYS A 106 -13.08 -19.04 6.37
C LYS A 106 -13.01 -18.80 4.85
N HIS A 107 -12.52 -17.64 4.45
CA HIS A 107 -12.57 -17.17 3.06
C HIS A 107 -11.29 -17.42 2.25
N THR A 108 -10.13 -17.48 2.91
CA THR A 108 -8.83 -17.65 2.22
C THR A 108 -8.73 -18.89 1.31
N PRO A 109 -9.31 -20.07 1.61
CA PRO A 109 -9.25 -21.21 0.71
C PRO A 109 -9.86 -20.88 -0.65
N CYS A 110 -10.97 -20.13 -0.68
CA CYS A 110 -11.58 -19.73 -1.94
C CYS A 110 -10.77 -18.65 -2.66
N TRP A 111 -10.35 -17.60 -1.96
CA TRP A 111 -9.56 -16.54 -2.57
C TRP A 111 -8.28 -17.05 -3.22
N ASN A 112 -7.67 -18.11 -2.67
CA ASN A 112 -6.51 -18.77 -3.27
C ASN A 112 -6.82 -19.33 -4.68
N THR A 113 -8.04 -19.81 -4.92
CA THR A 113 -8.49 -20.26 -6.26
C THR A 113 -8.71 -19.09 -7.24
N ALA A 114 -8.91 -17.88 -6.71
CA ALA A 114 -9.04 -16.63 -7.44
C ALA A 114 -7.75 -15.79 -7.47
N SER A 115 -6.62 -16.33 -6.98
CA SER A 115 -5.36 -15.60 -6.83
C SER A 115 -4.88 -14.94 -8.12
N ALA A 116 -5.02 -15.61 -9.27
CA ALA A 116 -4.64 -15.05 -10.56
C ALA A 116 -5.49 -13.82 -10.94
N GLU A 117 -6.79 -13.87 -10.70
CA GLU A 117 -7.73 -12.78 -10.99
C GLU A 117 -7.54 -11.60 -10.01
N LEU A 118 -7.29 -11.88 -8.73
CA LEU A 118 -7.02 -10.85 -7.72
C LEU A 118 -5.67 -10.18 -7.98
N SER A 119 -4.65 -10.94 -8.37
CA SER A 119 -3.37 -10.38 -8.82
C SER A 119 -3.49 -9.54 -10.08
N ALA A 120 -4.45 -9.84 -10.97
CA ALA A 120 -4.73 -9.00 -12.11
C ALA A 120 -5.25 -7.61 -11.68
N CYS A 121 -6.09 -7.53 -10.64
CA CYS A 121 -6.52 -6.25 -10.07
C CYS A 121 -5.33 -5.43 -9.54
N ASN A 122 -4.39 -6.07 -8.85
CA ASN A 122 -3.16 -5.39 -8.39
C ASN A 122 -2.31 -4.89 -9.57
N LYS A 123 -2.18 -5.68 -10.65
CA LYS A 123 -1.49 -5.23 -11.88
C LYS A 123 -2.18 -4.04 -12.53
N GLU A 124 -3.51 -4.09 -12.66
CA GLU A 124 -4.32 -3.01 -13.23
C GLU A 124 -4.16 -1.71 -12.42
N MET A 125 -4.22 -1.81 -11.09
CA MET A 125 -4.00 -0.68 -10.18
C MET A 125 -2.59 -0.09 -10.31
N THR A 126 -1.55 -0.94 -10.37
CA THR A 126 -0.17 -0.48 -10.61
C THR A 126 -0.06 0.24 -11.94
N ALA A 127 -0.66 -0.31 -13.01
CA ALA A 127 -0.64 0.29 -14.34
C ALA A 127 -1.33 1.66 -14.37
N LEU A 128 -2.47 1.79 -13.69
CA LEU A 128 -3.22 3.03 -13.57
C LEU A 128 -2.40 4.10 -12.83
N MET A 129 -1.78 3.75 -11.70
CA MET A 129 -0.96 4.69 -10.93
C MET A 129 0.29 5.12 -11.72
N GLU A 130 1.00 4.20 -12.37
CA GLU A 130 2.15 4.54 -13.22
C GLU A 130 1.77 5.44 -14.40
N ALA A 131 0.58 5.23 -14.96
CA ALA A 131 0.07 6.07 -16.03
C ALA A 131 -0.35 7.46 -15.50
N ALA A 132 -0.92 7.52 -14.30
CA ALA A 132 -1.37 8.77 -13.67
C ALA A 132 -0.21 9.72 -13.36
N VAL A 133 0.99 9.22 -13.01
CA VAL A 133 2.19 10.06 -12.79
C VAL A 133 2.51 10.96 -14.00
N LYS A 134 2.11 10.56 -15.21
CA LYS A 134 2.37 11.31 -16.45
C LYS A 134 1.36 12.41 -16.73
N LEU A 135 0.36 12.60 -15.88
CA LEU A 135 -0.67 13.62 -16.08
C LEU A 135 -0.15 14.98 -15.62
N GLU A 136 -0.29 15.98 -16.48
CA GLU A 136 0.27 17.31 -16.24
C GLU A 136 -0.55 18.14 -15.25
N LYS A 137 -1.87 17.89 -15.14
CA LYS A 137 -2.76 18.70 -14.30
C LYS A 137 -2.92 18.09 -12.92
N ARG A 138 -2.59 18.87 -11.88
CA ARG A 138 -2.74 18.52 -10.46
C ARG A 138 -4.14 17.99 -10.10
N GLN A 139 -5.21 18.60 -10.61
CA GLN A 139 -6.57 18.11 -10.31
C GLN A 139 -6.83 16.70 -10.90
N HIS A 140 -6.18 16.36 -12.00
CA HIS A 140 -6.30 15.02 -12.59
C HIS A 140 -5.53 14.01 -11.73
N LEU A 141 -4.37 14.35 -11.18
CA LEU A 141 -3.59 13.45 -10.30
C LEU A 141 -4.40 12.96 -9.10
N LEU A 142 -5.04 13.88 -8.36
CA LEU A 142 -5.87 13.52 -7.21
C LEU A 142 -7.10 12.70 -7.62
N ALA A 143 -7.81 13.15 -8.66
CA ALA A 143 -9.00 12.47 -9.14
C ALA A 143 -8.67 11.05 -9.63
N HIS A 144 -7.61 10.88 -10.43
CA HIS A 144 -7.16 9.56 -10.87
C HIS A 144 -6.80 8.66 -9.69
N SER A 145 -6.10 9.16 -8.68
CA SER A 145 -5.77 8.35 -7.50
C SER A 145 -7.03 7.87 -6.78
N CYS A 146 -7.95 8.78 -6.47
CA CYS A 146 -9.18 8.45 -5.74
C CYS A 146 -10.10 7.51 -6.54
N CYS A 147 -10.32 7.79 -7.83
CA CYS A 147 -11.15 6.94 -8.70
C CYS A 147 -10.51 5.56 -8.94
N SER A 148 -9.18 5.47 -8.94
CA SER A 148 -8.47 4.19 -9.10
C SER A 148 -8.62 3.30 -7.86
N ILE A 149 -8.66 3.87 -6.65
CA ILE A 149 -8.93 3.09 -5.42
C ILE A 149 -10.32 2.44 -5.49
N GLN A 150 -11.33 3.20 -5.92
CA GLN A 150 -12.68 2.66 -6.10
C GLN A 150 -12.73 1.58 -7.18
N THR A 151 -12.04 1.80 -8.30
CA THR A 151 -11.91 0.81 -9.39
C THR A 151 -11.22 -0.46 -8.90
N TYR A 152 -10.18 -0.32 -8.08
CA TYR A 152 -9.46 -1.44 -7.47
C TYR A 152 -10.36 -2.25 -6.54
N SER A 153 -11.09 -1.59 -5.64
CA SER A 153 -12.07 -2.24 -4.75
C SER A 153 -13.13 -3.02 -5.56
N LYS A 154 -13.68 -2.39 -6.61
CA LYS A 154 -14.65 -3.04 -7.48
C LYS A 154 -14.06 -4.23 -8.25
N CYS A 155 -12.82 -4.13 -8.70
CA CYS A 155 -12.12 -5.23 -9.35
C CYS A 155 -11.98 -6.42 -8.40
N MET A 156 -11.47 -6.19 -7.19
CA MET A 156 -11.28 -7.25 -6.18
C MET A 156 -12.59 -7.98 -5.89
N GLU A 157 -13.67 -7.24 -5.64
CA GLU A 157 -15.01 -7.78 -5.45
C GLU A 157 -15.46 -8.61 -6.65
N THR A 158 -15.45 -8.02 -7.85
CA THR A 158 -16.01 -8.64 -9.07
C THR A 158 -15.25 -9.91 -9.43
N ARG A 159 -13.92 -9.89 -9.32
CA ARG A 159 -13.06 -11.05 -9.58
C ARG A 159 -13.27 -12.15 -8.54
N ALA A 160 -13.46 -11.80 -7.27
CA ALA A 160 -13.78 -12.78 -6.24
C ALA A 160 -15.18 -13.39 -6.47
N ARG A 161 -16.22 -12.58 -6.74
CA ARG A 161 -17.59 -13.07 -7.03
C ARG A 161 -17.63 -14.06 -8.20
N ALA A 162 -16.71 -13.94 -9.16
CA ALA A 162 -16.64 -14.86 -10.29
C ALA A 162 -16.19 -16.29 -9.92
N LYS A 163 -15.55 -16.48 -8.76
CA LYS A 163 -14.99 -17.77 -8.31
C LYS A 163 -15.39 -18.19 -6.91
N CYS A 164 -15.85 -17.26 -6.09
CA CYS A 164 -16.16 -17.46 -4.69
C CYS A 164 -17.62 -17.20 -4.37
N PRO A 165 -18.14 -17.81 -3.28
CA PRO A 165 -19.45 -17.47 -2.75
C PRO A 165 -19.59 -15.98 -2.47
N GLU A 166 -20.83 -15.49 -2.53
CA GLU A 166 -21.21 -14.10 -2.25
C GLU A 166 -20.50 -13.55 -0.99
N GLU A 167 -20.61 -14.28 0.13
CA GLU A 167 -20.03 -13.89 1.42
C GLU A 167 -18.52 -13.67 1.38
N ALA A 168 -17.77 -14.50 0.64
CA ALA A 168 -16.32 -14.39 0.55
C ALA A 168 -15.90 -13.19 -0.31
N ALA A 169 -16.69 -12.86 -1.33
CA ALA A 169 -16.43 -11.69 -2.15
C ALA A 169 -16.82 -10.38 -1.43
N GLU A 170 -17.91 -10.39 -0.66
CA GLU A 170 -18.32 -9.26 0.17
C GLU A 170 -17.31 -8.99 1.28
N PHE A 171 -16.84 -10.04 1.98
CA PHE A 171 -15.79 -9.88 2.97
C PHE A 171 -14.52 -9.28 2.37
N LEU A 172 -14.12 -9.72 1.17
CA LEU A 172 -12.97 -9.15 0.47
C LEU A 172 -13.17 -7.68 0.10
N LYS A 173 -14.35 -7.31 -0.42
CA LYS A 173 -14.72 -5.92 -0.72
C LYS A 173 -14.58 -5.06 0.53
N ASP A 174 -15.14 -5.51 1.65
CA ASP A 174 -15.13 -4.74 2.90
C ASP A 174 -13.71 -4.64 3.48
N MET A 175 -12.90 -5.69 3.37
CA MET A 175 -11.48 -5.66 3.74
C MET A 175 -10.71 -4.63 2.91
N VAL A 176 -10.88 -4.61 1.59
CA VAL A 176 -10.24 -3.62 0.72
C VAL A 176 -10.74 -2.21 1.01
N TYR A 177 -12.04 -2.04 1.31
CA TYR A 177 -12.60 -0.75 1.69
C TYR A 177 -11.99 -0.22 2.99
N ARG A 178 -11.91 -1.04 4.05
CA ARG A 178 -11.32 -0.64 5.34
C ARG A 178 -9.89 -0.16 5.21
N ILE A 179 -9.07 -0.83 4.39
CA ILE A 179 -7.69 -0.40 4.11
C ILE A 179 -7.66 1.03 3.50
N GLY A 180 -8.64 1.38 2.68
CA GLY A 180 -8.76 2.69 2.04
C GLY A 180 -9.64 3.69 2.77
N GLU A 181 -10.30 3.33 3.87
CA GLU A 181 -11.44 4.08 4.42
C GLU A 181 -11.06 5.50 4.83
N ASN A 182 -9.90 5.68 5.47
CA ASN A 182 -9.43 7.01 5.86
C ASN A 182 -9.14 7.92 4.66
N LEU A 183 -8.86 7.35 3.49
CA LEU A 183 -8.79 8.12 2.24
C LEU A 183 -10.17 8.36 1.65
N LEU A 184 -11.00 7.31 1.57
CA LEU A 184 -12.32 7.34 0.96
C LEU A 184 -13.29 8.25 1.71
N ASP A 185 -13.32 8.22 3.03
CA ASP A 185 -14.19 9.05 3.86
C ASP A 185 -13.62 10.46 4.08
N GLY A 186 -12.33 10.65 3.77
CA GLY A 186 -11.63 11.93 3.88
C GLY A 186 -11.39 12.58 2.50
N PRO A 187 -10.12 12.68 2.04
CA PRO A 187 -9.76 13.43 0.85
C PRO A 187 -10.39 12.91 -0.45
N CYS A 188 -10.82 11.65 -0.50
CA CYS A 188 -11.43 11.02 -1.67
C CYS A 188 -12.97 10.98 -1.67
N GLY A 189 -13.66 11.49 -0.64
CA GLY A 189 -15.11 11.27 -0.46
C GLY A 189 -16.02 11.78 -1.56
N LYS A 190 -15.58 12.78 -2.33
CA LYS A 190 -16.34 13.28 -3.49
C LYS A 190 -16.13 12.48 -4.79
N PHE A 191 -15.15 11.58 -4.84
CA PHE A 191 -14.76 10.84 -6.04
C PHE A 191 -15.41 9.45 -6.04
N THR A 192 -16.75 9.42 -6.12
CA THR A 192 -17.50 8.16 -6.26
C THR A 192 -17.41 7.64 -7.70
N PRO A 193 -17.61 6.34 -7.95
CA PRO A 193 -17.58 5.78 -9.31
C PRO A 193 -18.48 6.51 -10.32
N GLU A 194 -19.62 7.03 -9.86
CA GLU A 194 -20.62 7.75 -10.66
C GLU A 194 -20.39 9.28 -10.70
N SER A 195 -19.41 9.79 -9.96
CA SER A 195 -19.08 11.22 -9.97
C SER A 195 -18.54 11.65 -11.34
N LYS A 196 -18.82 12.90 -11.73
CA LYS A 196 -18.28 13.46 -12.97
C LYS A 196 -16.75 13.46 -12.96
N GLU A 197 -16.19 13.70 -11.79
CA GLU A 197 -14.76 13.65 -11.51
C GLU A 197 -14.13 12.29 -11.76
N CYS A 198 -14.90 11.19 -11.81
CA CYS A 198 -14.40 9.87 -12.21
C CYS A 198 -14.81 9.49 -13.64
N THR A 199 -16.03 9.84 -14.08
CA THR A 199 -16.54 9.43 -15.39
C THR A 199 -15.96 10.24 -16.55
N GLU A 200 -15.54 11.48 -16.32
CA GLU A 200 -15.02 12.40 -17.35
C GLU A 200 -13.48 12.51 -17.33
N LEU A 201 -12.79 11.65 -16.56
CA LEU A 201 -11.33 11.71 -16.47
C LEU A 201 -10.65 11.35 -17.79
N PRO A 202 -9.63 12.12 -18.20
CA PRO A 202 -8.77 11.73 -19.32
C PRO A 202 -8.18 10.35 -19.06
N LYS A 203 -8.43 9.38 -19.94
CA LYS A 203 -7.87 8.03 -19.77
C LYS A 203 -6.34 8.10 -19.92
N PRO A 204 -5.56 7.74 -18.89
CA PRO A 204 -4.13 7.83 -18.96
C PRO A 204 -3.60 6.70 -19.86
N MET A 205 -2.50 6.95 -20.56
CA MET A 205 -1.90 5.94 -21.44
C MET A 205 -1.26 4.83 -20.60
N ILE A 206 -1.91 3.66 -20.57
CA ILE A 206 -1.46 2.51 -19.79
C ILE A 206 -0.09 2.01 -20.32
N PRO A 207 0.92 1.83 -19.44
CA PRO A 207 2.21 1.32 -19.85
C PRO A 207 2.12 -0.14 -20.31
N LYS A 208 2.91 -0.51 -21.34
CA LYS A 208 3.03 -1.90 -21.81
C LYS A 208 3.81 -2.79 -20.84
N LYS A 209 4.68 -2.20 -20.01
CA LYS A 209 5.51 -2.88 -19.03
C LYS A 209 5.47 -2.07 -17.74
N LEU A 210 5.14 -2.72 -16.63
CA LEU A 210 5.13 -2.11 -15.31
C LEU A 210 6.58 -1.88 -14.84
N LYS A 211 6.82 -0.71 -14.24
CA LYS A 211 8.07 -0.41 -13.52
C LYS A 211 8.07 -1.09 -12.15
N TYR A 212 6.94 -1.04 -11.45
CA TYR A 212 6.83 -1.45 -10.06
C TYR A 212 6.13 -2.80 -9.88
N ARG A 213 6.46 -3.48 -8.77
CA ARG A 213 5.84 -4.71 -8.29
C ARG A 213 4.56 -4.44 -7.53
N SER A 214 4.42 -3.25 -6.95
CA SER A 214 3.25 -2.76 -6.24
C SER A 214 2.82 -1.39 -6.77
N PHE A 215 1.57 -1.00 -6.55
CA PHE A 215 1.09 0.33 -6.94
C PHE A 215 1.58 1.44 -6.00
N VAL A 216 2.17 1.08 -4.85
CA VAL A 216 2.48 2.01 -3.76
C VAL A 216 3.53 3.06 -4.15
N PRO A 217 4.69 2.72 -4.76
CA PRO A 217 5.64 3.72 -5.23
C PRO A 217 5.05 4.66 -6.29
N ALA A 218 4.26 4.13 -7.22
CA ALA A 218 3.60 4.94 -8.23
C ALA A 218 2.61 5.92 -7.60
N MET A 219 1.82 5.48 -6.61
CA MET A 219 0.92 6.34 -5.85
C MET A 219 1.69 7.43 -5.08
N ILE A 220 2.80 7.10 -4.42
CA ILE A 220 3.67 8.08 -3.76
C ILE A 220 4.14 9.13 -4.77
N ASN A 221 4.54 8.70 -5.97
CA ASN A 221 4.96 9.61 -7.03
C ASN A 221 3.82 10.52 -7.52
N VAL A 222 2.60 10.00 -7.67
CA VAL A 222 1.42 10.83 -8.00
C VAL A 222 1.20 11.89 -6.91
N LEU A 223 1.28 11.51 -5.64
CA LEU A 223 1.06 12.41 -4.51
C LEU A 223 2.17 13.45 -4.35
N ASN A 224 3.43 13.09 -4.66
CA ASN A 224 4.55 14.02 -4.70
C ASN A 224 4.42 15.04 -5.84
N HIS A 225 3.85 14.66 -6.99
CA HIS A 225 3.56 15.61 -8.08
C HIS A 225 2.34 16.48 -7.78
N TYR A 226 1.45 16.02 -6.90
CA TYR A 226 0.31 16.80 -6.45
C TYR A 226 0.71 17.89 -5.46
N GLY A 227 1.55 17.58 -4.47
CA GLY A 227 1.92 18.48 -3.36
C GLY A 227 2.85 19.61 -3.76
#